data_AF-A0A1C4YHN9-F1
#
_entry.id   AF-A0A1C4YHN9-F1
#
_cell.length_a   1.000
_cell.length_b   1.000
_cell.length_c   1.000
_cell.angle_alpha   90.00
_cell.angle_beta   90.00
_cell.angle_gamma   90.00
#
_symmetry.space_group_name_H-M   'P 1'
#
loop_
_entity.id
_entity.type
_entity.pdbx_description
1 polymer ?
#
loop_
_entity_poly.entity_id
_entity_poly.type
_entity_poly.pdbx_seq_one_letter_code
_entity_poly.pdbx_strand_id
1 'polypeptide(L)'
;MSEATPAAAELLQRAAGVIAAKHRSDLVGAEELLAAFPSEQARTLGFYLLADLALGLVRAQSGQAMDDLVRELSLLVAASAGNPPATA
;
A
#
# COMPACT_ATOMS: atom_id res chain seq x y z
N MET A 1 15.96 -19.83 -11.92
CA MET A 1 15.51 -18.74 -11.04
C MET A 1 15.14 -17.53 -11.90
N SER A 2 13.88 -17.35 -12.33
CA SER A 2 13.50 -16.11 -13.05
C SER A 2 11.99 -15.80 -13.18
N GLU A 3 11.06 -16.68 -12.81
CA GLU A 3 9.62 -16.36 -12.96
C GLU A 3 8.99 -15.68 -11.72
N ALA A 4 9.56 -15.87 -10.53
CA ALA A 4 8.97 -15.32 -9.29
C ALA A 4 9.16 -13.80 -9.13
N THR A 5 10.28 -13.25 -9.59
CA THR A 5 10.60 -11.82 -9.44
C THR A 5 9.75 -10.91 -10.33
N PRO A 6 9.52 -11.22 -11.62
CA PRO A 6 8.60 -10.45 -12.46
C PRO A 6 7.18 -10.40 -11.89
N ALA A 7 6.68 -11.53 -11.38
CA ALA A 7 5.35 -11.60 -10.79
C ALA A 7 5.21 -10.68 -9.55
N ALA A 8 6.21 -10.66 -8.64
CA ALA A 8 6.16 -9.80 -7.46
C ALA A 8 6.19 -8.30 -7.81
N ALA A 9 7.02 -7.90 -8.78
CA ALA A 9 7.10 -6.52 -9.23
C ALA A 9 5.79 -6.03 -9.87
N GLU A 10 5.15 -6.86 -10.69
CA GLU A 10 3.84 -6.53 -11.29
C GLU A 10 2.74 -6.39 -10.24
N LEU A 11 2.70 -7.27 -9.23
CA LEU A 11 1.74 -7.18 -8.13
C LEU A 11 1.94 -5.89 -7.30
N LEU A 12 3.19 -5.53 -7.02
CA LEU A 12 3.56 -4.28 -6.34
C LEU A 12 3.15 -3.06 -7.16
N GLN A 13 3.48 -3.04 -8.46
CA GLN A 13 3.13 -1.94 -9.37
C GLN A 13 1.63 -1.77 -9.50
N ARG A 14 0.87 -2.87 -9.58
CA ARG A 14 -0.59 -2.84 -9.58
C ARG A 14 -1.13 -2.25 -8.27
N ALA A 15 -0.62 -2.66 -7.12
CA ALA A 15 -1.00 -2.10 -5.83
C ALA A 15 -0.72 -0.59 -5.74
N ALA A 16 0.45 -0.16 -6.22
CA ALA A 16 0.79 1.27 -6.31
C ALA A 16 -0.18 2.02 -7.24
N GLY A 17 -0.57 1.40 -8.36
CA GLY A 17 -1.58 1.93 -9.27
C GLY A 17 -2.93 2.19 -8.60
N VAL A 18 -3.39 1.27 -7.74
CA VAL A 18 -4.64 1.44 -6.96
C VAL A 18 -4.57 2.69 -6.08
N ILE A 19 -3.47 2.89 -5.36
CA ILE A 19 -3.28 4.07 -4.50
C ILE A 19 -3.27 5.35 -5.34
N ALA A 20 -2.55 5.34 -6.47
CA ALA A 20 -2.48 6.49 -7.37
C ALA A 20 -3.84 6.84 -7.99
N ALA A 21 -4.65 5.85 -8.37
CA ALA A 21 -5.99 6.06 -8.89
C ALA A 21 -6.92 6.66 -7.83
N LYS A 22 -6.91 6.12 -6.61
CA LYS A 22 -7.67 6.67 -5.46
C LYS A 22 -7.30 8.13 -5.17
N HIS A 23 -6.01 8.47 -5.19
CA HIS A 23 -5.55 9.84 -4.97
C HIS A 23 -5.99 10.81 -6.07
N ARG A 24 -6.22 10.33 -7.29
CA ARG A 24 -6.79 11.11 -8.40
C ARG A 24 -8.33 11.12 -8.41
N SER A 25 -8.98 10.57 -7.39
CA SER A 25 -10.43 10.34 -7.33
C SER A 25 -10.98 9.48 -8.48
N ASP A 26 -10.12 8.69 -9.13
CA ASP A 26 -10.49 7.72 -10.16
C ASP A 26 -10.85 6.39 -9.48
N LEU A 27 -12.08 6.32 -8.97
CA LEU A 27 -12.56 5.15 -8.23
C LEU A 27 -12.76 3.93 -9.14
N VAL A 28 -13.24 4.15 -10.37
CA VAL A 28 -13.44 3.09 -11.36
C VAL A 28 -12.10 2.45 -11.72
N GLY A 29 -11.08 3.25 -12.05
CA GLY A 29 -9.74 2.73 -12.33
C GLY A 29 -9.12 2.02 -11.13
N ALA A 30 -9.38 2.48 -9.89
CA ALA A 30 -8.94 1.79 -8.70
C ALA A 30 -9.60 0.41 -8.53
N GLU A 31 -10.89 0.28 -8.84
CA GLU A 31 -11.64 -0.98 -8.80
C GLU A 31 -11.18 -1.96 -9.88
N GLU A 32 -10.95 -1.48 -11.11
CA GLU A 32 -10.40 -2.29 -12.21
C GLU A 32 -9.02 -2.87 -11.85
N LEU A 33 -8.14 -2.03 -11.30
CA LEU A 33 -6.82 -2.45 -10.84
C LEU A 33 -6.89 -3.45 -9.67
N LEU A 34 -7.87 -3.28 -8.76
CA LEU A 34 -8.11 -4.24 -7.68
C LEU A 34 -8.62 -5.59 -8.19
N ALA A 35 -9.48 -5.58 -9.21
CA ALA A 35 -10.02 -6.79 -9.84
C ALA A 35 -8.97 -7.53 -10.68
N ALA A 36 -7.95 -6.84 -11.18
CA ALA A 36 -6.89 -7.41 -12.01
C ALA A 36 -5.85 -8.27 -11.24
N PHE A 37 -5.98 -8.40 -9.92
CA PHE A 37 -5.15 -9.35 -9.16
C PHE A 37 -5.63 -10.79 -9.40
N PRO A 38 -4.72 -11.74 -9.69
CA PRO A 38 -5.10 -13.11 -10.06
C PRO A 38 -5.67 -13.92 -8.88
N SER A 39 -5.43 -13.49 -7.65
CA SER A 39 -5.99 -14.09 -6.45
C SER A 39 -5.92 -13.09 -5.28
N GLU A 40 -6.67 -13.38 -4.22
CA GLU A 40 -6.56 -12.63 -2.97
C GLU A 40 -5.16 -12.71 -2.36
N GLN A 41 -4.51 -13.87 -2.43
CA GLN A 41 -3.13 -14.03 -1.95
C GLN A 41 -2.15 -13.13 -2.71
N ALA A 42 -2.32 -13.02 -4.03
CA ALA A 42 -1.49 -12.15 -4.87
C ALA A 42 -1.76 -10.66 -4.58
N ARG A 43 -3.03 -10.29 -4.33
CA ARG A 43 -3.41 -8.95 -3.88
C ARG A 43 -2.76 -8.60 -2.55
N THR A 44 -2.85 -9.49 -1.55
CA THR A 44 -2.23 -9.30 -0.25
C THR A 44 -0.72 -9.14 -0.37
N LEU A 45 -0.05 -9.98 -1.18
CA LEU A 45 1.38 -9.86 -1.43
C LEU A 45 1.75 -8.50 -2.06
N GLY A 46 0.99 -8.04 -3.06
CA GLY A 46 1.24 -6.74 -3.71
C GLY A 46 1.18 -5.56 -2.73
N PHE A 47 0.15 -5.51 -1.88
CA PHE A 47 0.02 -4.45 -0.87
C PHE A 47 1.02 -4.59 0.28
N TYR A 48 1.36 -5.82 0.69
CA TYR A 48 2.42 -6.05 1.69
C TYR A 48 3.76 -5.51 1.22
N LEU A 49 4.18 -5.85 -0.02
CA LEU A 49 5.43 -5.36 -0.59
C LEU A 49 5.43 -3.84 -0.75
N LEU A 50 4.27 -3.24 -1.08
CA LEU A 50 4.12 -1.79 -1.18
C LEU A 50 4.32 -1.10 0.17
N ALA A 51 3.71 -1.65 1.23
CA ALA A 51 3.84 -1.11 2.58
C ALA A 51 5.28 -1.20 3.09
N ASP A 52 5.94 -2.34 2.89
CA ASP A 52 7.34 -2.55 3.28
C ASP A 52 8.28 -1.56 2.55
N LEU A 53 8.11 -1.41 1.23
CA LEU A 53 8.89 -0.46 0.44
C LEU A 53 8.64 1.00 0.88
N ALA A 54 7.38 1.38 1.12
CA ALA A 54 7.03 2.72 1.57
C ALA A 54 7.63 3.04 2.95
N LEU A 55 7.54 2.12 3.91
CA LEU A 55 8.19 2.27 5.22
C LEU A 55 9.71 2.32 5.10
N GLY A 56 10.31 1.52 4.20
CA GLY A 56 11.73 1.58 3.88
C GLY A 56 12.18 2.95 3.36
N LEU A 57 11.39 3.58 2.47
CA LEU A 57 11.66 4.93 1.97
C LEU A 57 11.58 5.99 3.07
N VAL A 58 10.53 5.94 3.90
CA VAL A 58 10.38 6.87 5.03
C VAL A 58 11.54 6.70 6.02
N ARG A 59 11.94 5.46 6.30
CA ARG A 59 13.10 5.15 7.14
C ARG A 59 14.39 5.73 6.58
N ALA A 60 14.65 5.52 5.28
CA ALA A 60 15.84 6.04 4.63
C ALA A 60 15.91 7.57 4.67
N GLN A 61 14.75 8.25 4.59
CA GLN A 61 14.67 9.70 4.60
C GLN A 61 14.72 10.33 6.01
N SER A 62 14.14 9.66 7.02
CA SER A 62 14.02 10.16 8.39
C SER A 62 15.21 9.78 9.30
N GLY A 63 15.89 8.67 9.00
CA GLY A 63 16.91 8.09 9.88
C GLY A 63 16.34 7.39 11.13
N GLN A 64 15.02 7.28 11.26
CA GLN A 64 14.38 6.61 12.40
C GLN A 64 14.59 5.09 12.36
N ALA A 65 14.43 4.43 13.51
CA ALA A 65 14.36 2.97 13.56
C ALA A 65 13.00 2.48 13.01
N MET A 66 12.95 1.27 12.46
CA MET A 66 11.70 0.72 11.92
C MET A 66 10.61 0.58 13.00
N ASP A 67 10.99 0.17 14.22
CA ASP A 67 10.05 0.02 15.33
C ASP A 67 9.40 1.35 15.72
N ASP A 68 10.16 2.46 15.64
CA ASP A 68 9.62 3.80 15.91
C ASP A 68 8.60 4.21 14.84
N LEU A 69 8.90 3.96 13.55
CA LEU A 69 7.97 4.23 12.45
C LEU A 69 6.68 3.41 12.56
N VAL A 70 6.78 2.13 12.91
CA VAL A 70 5.61 1.26 13.10
C VAL A 70 4.77 1.71 14.29
N ARG A 71 5.41 2.16 15.38
CA ARG A 71 4.71 2.76 16.52
C ARG A 71 3.95 4.01 16.11
N GLU A 72 4.59 4.93 15.39
CA GLU A 72 3.95 6.16 14.89
C GLU A 72 2.79 5.86 13.93
N LEU A 73 2.97 4.94 12.98
CA LEU A 73 1.91 4.48 12.09
C LEU A 73 0.72 3.92 12.88
N SER A 74 0.98 3.12 13.91
CA SER A 74 -0.08 2.57 14.78
C SER A 74 -0.88 3.67 15.48
N LEU A 75 -0.21 4.72 15.95
CA LEU A 75 -0.87 5.89 16.54
C LEU A 75 -1.72 6.65 15.51
N LEU A 76 -1.23 6.82 14.27
CA LEU A 76 -1.97 7.46 13.18
C LEU A 76 -3.22 6.65 12.79
N VAL A 77 -3.12 5.32 12.75
CA VAL A 77 -4.26 4.42 12.50
C VAL A 77 -5.31 4.58 13.61
N ALA A 78 -4.90 4.55 14.88
CA ALA A 78 -5.79 4.75 16.01
C ALA A 78 -6.50 6.11 15.96
N ALA A 79 -5.76 7.18 15.64
CA ALA A 79 -6.32 8.52 15.48
C ALA A 79 -7.31 8.63 14.31
N SER A 80 -7.03 7.95 13.19
CA SER A 80 -7.89 7.95 12.01
C SER A 80 -9.18 7.15 12.24
N ALA A 81 -9.12 6.07 13.01
CA ALA A 81 -10.30 5.26 13.36
C ALA A 81 -11.27 6.01 14.32
N GLY A 82 -10.77 6.98 15.10
CA GLY A 82 -11.56 7.80 16.00
C GLY A 82 -12.32 8.96 15.32
N ASN A 83 -11.99 9.29 14.07
CA ASN A 83 -12.68 10.32 13.30
C ASN A 83 -13.68 9.65 12.33
N PRO A 84 -15.01 9.78 12.51
CA PRO A 84 -15.93 9.35 11.48
C PRO A 84 -15.64 10.13 10.18
N PRO A 85 -15.81 9.51 9.00
CA PRO A 85 -15.61 10.23 7.75
C PRO A 85 -16.54 11.44 7.73
N ALA A 86 -15.97 12.63 7.56
CA ALA A 86 -16.73 13.83 7.27
C ALA A 86 -17.46 13.55 5.94
N THR A 87 -18.76 13.31 6.04
CA THR A 87 -19.66 13.24 4.90
C THR A 87 -19.65 14.64 4.27
N ALA A 88 -19.00 14.76 3.11
CA ALA A 88 -19.16 15.88 2.20
C ALA A 88 -20.07 15.44 1.05
#